data_AF-A0A0C7MRE6-F1
#
_entry.id   AF-A0A0C7MRE6-F1
#
_cell.length_a   1.000
_cell.length_b   1.000
_cell.length_c   1.000
_cell.angle_alpha   90.00
_cell.angle_beta   90.00
_cell.angle_gamma   90.00
#
_symmetry.space_group_name_H-M   'P 1'
#
loop_
_entity.id
_entity.type
_entity.pdbx_description
1 polymer ?
#
loop_
_entity_poly.entity_id
_entity_poly.type
_entity_poly.pdbx_seq_one_letter_code
_entity_poly.pdbx_strand_id
1 'polypeptide(L)'
;MSTQPSKLDTTAEQLRSIYTQFQSIFDEKVSLHLPQEHDSTKGEVLLELQKFLIEGMDAASSSLSVVNASDNASIADILAQSREQFVESFDLSLNEQVRQKYQEWEDQTVKVAQLRREAPRKLRDVYESEAQELLQEADALIESFSREDNSSLPAVENAHGDLEMDWSSLHEDYSEALVRLAHVKDELPKNHARVKKLEQLVLFLKSELDSGR
;
A
#
# COMPACT_ATOMS: atom_id res chain seq x y z
N MET A 1 27.61 -61.25 -35.75
CA MET A 1 26.36 -61.45 -34.99
C MET A 1 25.82 -60.08 -34.64
N SER A 2 24.99 -59.51 -35.52
CA SER A 2 24.40 -58.19 -35.35
C SER A 2 23.19 -58.33 -34.44
N THR A 3 23.33 -57.96 -33.16
CA THR A 3 22.21 -57.86 -32.23
C THR A 3 21.37 -56.66 -32.65
N GLN A 4 20.22 -56.91 -33.28
CA GLN A 4 19.22 -55.88 -33.48
C GLN A 4 18.88 -55.23 -32.12
N PRO A 5 18.78 -53.89 -32.03
CA PRO A 5 18.19 -53.28 -30.85
C PRO A 5 16.73 -53.75 -30.80
N SER A 6 16.33 -54.40 -29.71
CA SER A 6 14.98 -54.90 -29.49
C SER A 6 14.02 -53.72 -29.34
N LYS A 7 13.59 -53.15 -30.45
CA LYS A 7 12.56 -52.12 -30.48
C LYS A 7 11.25 -52.78 -30.06
N LEU A 8 10.65 -52.27 -28.99
CA LEU A 8 9.47 -52.88 -28.39
C LEU A 8 8.23 -52.28 -29.05
N ASP A 9 7.50 -53.12 -29.80
CA ASP A 9 6.27 -52.71 -30.45
C ASP A 9 5.15 -52.56 -29.41
N THR A 10 4.60 -51.36 -29.32
CA THR A 10 3.49 -51.03 -28.42
C THR A 10 2.41 -50.28 -29.14
N THR A 11 1.19 -50.35 -28.60
CA THR A 11 0.04 -49.57 -29.09
C THR A 11 -0.13 -48.30 -28.26
N ALA A 12 -0.70 -47.26 -28.86
CA ALA A 12 -0.99 -46.01 -28.15
C ALA A 12 -1.90 -46.22 -26.93
N GLU A 13 -2.82 -47.18 -27.00
CA GLU A 13 -3.71 -47.55 -25.88
C GLU A 13 -2.95 -48.19 -24.73
N GLN A 14 -1.99 -49.09 -25.02
CA GLN A 14 -1.14 -49.69 -23.99
C GLN A 14 -0.27 -48.63 -23.30
N LEU A 15 0.31 -47.71 -24.07
CA LEU A 15 1.14 -46.65 -23.55
C LEU A 15 0.33 -45.68 -22.65
N ARG A 16 -0.89 -45.34 -23.05
CA ARG A 16 -1.84 -44.58 -22.21
C ARG A 16 -2.26 -45.35 -20.96
N SER A 17 -2.56 -46.64 -21.07
CA SER A 17 -2.90 -47.48 -19.92
C SER A 17 -1.76 -47.50 -18.90
N ILE A 18 -0.52 -47.72 -19.35
CA ILE A 18 0.66 -47.71 -18.48
C ILE A 18 0.83 -46.33 -17.82
N TYR A 19 0.66 -45.24 -18.58
CA TYR A 19 0.69 -43.88 -18.04
C TYR A 19 -0.35 -43.67 -16.94
N THR A 20 -1.62 -44.06 -17.18
CA THR A 20 -2.69 -43.92 -16.17
C THR A 20 -2.46 -44.79 -14.93
N GLN A 21 -1.88 -45.98 -15.08
CA GLN A 21 -1.55 -46.85 -13.96
C GLN A 21 -0.43 -46.24 -13.10
N PHE A 22 0.62 -45.72 -13.71
CA PHE A 22 1.69 -45.04 -12.98
C PHE A 22 1.16 -43.79 -12.27
N GLN A 23 0.35 -42.99 -12.95
CA GLN A 23 -0.27 -41.81 -12.35
C GLN A 23 -1.14 -42.18 -11.14
N SER A 24 -1.98 -43.21 -11.26
CA SER A 24 -2.80 -43.71 -10.14
C SER A 24 -1.97 -44.19 -8.95
N ILE A 25 -0.84 -44.87 -9.19
CA ILE A 25 0.06 -45.34 -8.14
C ILE A 25 0.75 -44.16 -7.47
N PHE A 26 1.17 -43.15 -8.24
CA PHE A 26 1.75 -41.93 -7.70
C PHE A 26 0.74 -41.15 -6.85
N ASP A 27 -0.49 -41.00 -7.32
CA ASP A 27 -1.55 -40.32 -6.58
C ASP A 27 -1.88 -41.04 -5.27
N GLU A 28 -1.97 -42.38 -5.28
CA GLU A 28 -2.16 -43.19 -4.08
C GLU A 28 -1.01 -42.99 -3.08
N LYS A 29 0.24 -43.05 -3.56
CA LYS A 29 1.42 -42.89 -2.73
C LYS A 29 1.58 -41.47 -2.18
N VAL A 30 1.28 -40.46 -2.97
CA VAL A 30 1.26 -39.05 -2.55
C VAL A 30 0.17 -38.83 -1.50
N SER A 31 -1.02 -39.42 -1.68
CA SER A 31 -2.12 -39.29 -0.72
C SER A 31 -1.83 -39.94 0.65
N LEU A 32 -0.95 -40.95 0.68
CA LEU A 32 -0.53 -41.65 1.89
C LEU A 32 0.55 -40.88 2.66
N HIS A 33 1.47 -40.22 1.95
CA HIS A 33 2.65 -39.59 2.54
C HIS A 33 2.54 -38.07 2.74
N LEU A 34 1.65 -37.40 2.00
CA LEU A 34 1.41 -35.97 2.16
C LEU A 34 0.05 -35.72 2.80
N PRO A 35 -0.04 -34.82 3.80
CA PRO A 35 -1.31 -34.42 4.39
C PRO A 35 -2.24 -33.83 3.32
N GLN A 36 -3.55 -34.06 3.48
CA GLN A 36 -4.57 -33.61 2.53
C GLN A 36 -4.86 -32.10 2.57
N GLU A 37 -4.27 -31.37 3.50
CA GLU A 37 -4.41 -29.92 3.55
C GLU A 37 -3.79 -29.28 2.30
N HIS A 38 -4.40 -28.21 1.80
CA HIS A 38 -4.02 -27.50 0.57
C HIS A 38 -2.62 -26.87 0.69
N ASP A 39 -1.60 -27.72 0.63
CA ASP A 39 -0.21 -27.34 0.76
C ASP A 39 0.42 -27.16 -0.62
N SER A 40 1.10 -26.02 -0.82
CA SER A 40 1.85 -25.72 -2.05
C SER A 40 2.88 -26.80 -2.36
N THR A 41 3.40 -27.47 -1.33
CA THR A 41 4.37 -28.57 -1.47
C THR A 41 3.80 -29.77 -2.21
N LYS A 42 2.52 -30.09 -2.01
CA LYS A 42 1.85 -31.22 -2.68
C LYS A 42 1.66 -30.95 -4.17
N GLY A 43 1.24 -29.73 -4.52
CA GLY A 43 1.11 -29.32 -5.91
C GLY A 43 2.45 -29.37 -6.65
N GLU A 44 3.53 -28.91 -6.01
CA GLU A 44 4.89 -28.96 -6.57
C GLU A 44 5.38 -30.39 -6.78
N VAL A 45 5.19 -31.28 -5.80
CA VAL A 45 5.57 -32.70 -5.92
C VAL A 45 4.79 -33.40 -7.03
N LEU A 46 3.49 -33.12 -7.19
CA LEU A 46 2.67 -33.68 -8.27
C LEU A 46 3.14 -33.21 -9.65
N LEU A 47 3.49 -31.93 -9.79
CA LEU A 47 4.06 -31.39 -11.03
C LEU A 47 5.41 -32.05 -11.37
N GLU A 48 6.29 -32.22 -10.38
CA GLU A 48 7.60 -32.84 -10.59
C GLU A 48 7.48 -34.34 -10.92
N LEU A 49 6.55 -35.07 -10.28
CA LEU A 49 6.25 -36.46 -10.62
C LEU A 49 5.70 -36.60 -12.05
N GLN A 50 4.83 -35.67 -12.46
CA GLN A 50 4.32 -35.66 -13.82
C GLN A 50 5.43 -35.40 -14.84
N LYS A 51 6.31 -34.44 -14.56
CA LYS A 51 7.47 -34.15 -15.39
C LYS A 51 8.42 -35.36 -15.47
N PHE A 52 8.69 -36.02 -14.35
CA PHE A 52 9.49 -37.25 -14.30
C PHE A 52 8.87 -38.37 -15.15
N LEU A 53 7.55 -38.54 -15.12
CA LEU A 53 6.86 -39.56 -15.92
C LEU A 53 7.01 -39.26 -17.42
N ILE A 54 6.87 -37.99 -17.83
CA ILE A 54 7.08 -37.56 -19.22
C ILE A 54 8.52 -37.79 -19.65
N GLU A 55 9.49 -37.34 -18.86
CA GLU A 55 10.92 -37.53 -19.15
C GLU A 55 11.30 -39.02 -19.22
N GLY A 56 10.72 -39.86 -18.35
CA GLY A 56 10.91 -41.31 -18.37
C GLY A 56 10.32 -41.97 -19.63
N MET A 57 9.14 -41.54 -20.06
CA MET A 57 8.49 -42.02 -21.30
C MET A 57 9.21 -41.53 -22.55
N ASP A 58 9.70 -40.28 -22.55
CA ASP A 58 10.50 -39.73 -23.63
C ASP A 58 11.89 -40.39 -23.71
N ALA A 59 12.52 -40.72 -22.59
CA ALA A 59 13.75 -41.51 -22.59
C ALA A 59 13.52 -42.93 -23.14
N ALA A 60 12.40 -43.55 -22.77
CA ALA A 60 11.98 -44.87 -23.26
C ALA A 60 11.57 -44.85 -24.75
N SER A 61 11.19 -43.69 -25.29
CA SER A 61 10.75 -43.52 -26.69
C SER A 61 11.78 -44.03 -27.70
N SER A 62 13.07 -43.86 -27.39
CA SER A 62 14.19 -44.30 -28.24
C SER A 62 14.22 -45.81 -28.48
N SER A 63 13.62 -46.60 -27.59
CA SER A 63 13.61 -48.06 -27.61
C SER A 63 12.23 -48.65 -27.94
N LEU A 64 11.25 -47.81 -28.25
CA LEU A 64 9.85 -48.19 -28.42
C LEU A 64 9.36 -47.82 -29.83
N SER A 65 8.58 -48.70 -30.46
CA SER A 65 7.85 -48.40 -31.71
C SER A 65 6.36 -48.36 -31.42
N VAL A 66 5.69 -47.27 -31.76
CA VAL A 66 4.24 -47.16 -31.64
C VAL A 66 3.59 -47.56 -32.96
N VAL A 67 2.94 -48.72 -32.99
CA VAL A 67 2.40 -49.33 -34.24
C VAL A 67 1.19 -48.57 -34.80
N ASN A 68 0.48 -47.81 -33.96
CA ASN A 68 -0.79 -47.14 -34.29
C ASN A 68 -0.69 -45.60 -34.31
N ALA A 69 0.52 -45.05 -34.44
CA ALA A 69 0.75 -43.60 -34.54
C ALA A 69 1.45 -43.26 -35.86
N SER A 70 1.32 -42.02 -36.32
CA SER A 70 2.10 -41.57 -37.48
C SER A 70 3.59 -41.62 -37.12
N ASP A 71 4.45 -41.97 -38.08
CA ASP A 71 5.91 -42.13 -37.87
C ASP A 71 6.60 -40.89 -37.26
N ASN A 72 5.92 -39.73 -37.23
CA ASN A 72 6.40 -38.46 -36.69
C ASN A 72 5.65 -37.96 -35.43
N ALA A 73 4.65 -38.67 -34.91
CA ALA A 73 3.97 -38.27 -33.68
C ALA A 73 4.87 -38.51 -32.47
N SER A 74 5.10 -37.47 -31.66
CA SER A 74 5.88 -37.64 -30.43
C SER A 74 5.07 -38.41 -29.39
N ILE A 75 5.74 -39.17 -28.51
CA ILE A 75 5.08 -39.86 -27.40
C ILE A 75 4.37 -38.84 -26.48
N ALA A 76 4.95 -37.65 -26.33
CA ALA A 76 4.34 -36.53 -25.64
C ALA A 76 2.97 -36.13 -26.22
N ASP A 77 2.80 -36.11 -27.55
CA ASP A 77 1.52 -35.79 -28.20
C ASP A 77 0.46 -36.88 -27.96
N ILE A 78 0.88 -38.15 -27.93
CA ILE A 78 -0.01 -39.29 -27.66
C ILE A 78 -0.51 -39.26 -26.20
N LEU A 79 0.35 -38.81 -25.29
CA LEU A 79 0.11 -38.66 -23.86
C LEU A 79 -0.57 -37.34 -23.47
N ALA A 80 -0.56 -36.32 -24.33
CA ALA A 80 -1.17 -35.02 -24.06
C ALA A 80 -2.67 -35.14 -23.70
N GLN A 81 -3.39 -36.04 -24.38
CA GLN A 81 -4.80 -36.29 -24.11
C GLN A 81 -5.04 -36.92 -22.74
N SER A 82 -4.16 -37.83 -22.29
CA SER A 82 -4.25 -38.37 -20.93
C SER A 82 -3.81 -37.35 -19.89
N ARG A 83 -2.90 -36.44 -20.23
CA ARG A 83 -2.43 -35.38 -19.35
C ARG A 83 -3.54 -34.39 -18.98
N GLU A 84 -4.38 -34.00 -19.94
CA GLU A 84 -5.52 -33.12 -19.69
C GLU A 84 -6.49 -33.66 -18.63
N GLN A 85 -6.52 -34.97 -18.40
CA GLN A 85 -7.36 -35.59 -17.36
C GLN A 85 -6.81 -35.39 -15.93
N PHE A 86 -5.50 -35.21 -15.78
CA PHE A 86 -4.83 -35.13 -14.46
C PHE A 86 -4.24 -33.75 -14.15
N VAL A 87 -4.16 -32.85 -15.14
CA VAL A 87 -3.70 -31.48 -14.94
C VAL A 87 -4.90 -30.57 -14.72
N GLU A 88 -4.79 -29.68 -13.73
CA GLU A 88 -5.78 -28.65 -13.51
C GLU A 88 -5.91 -27.75 -14.75
N SER A 89 -7.15 -27.60 -15.24
CA SER A 89 -7.43 -26.76 -16.40
C SER A 89 -7.06 -25.32 -16.11
N PHE A 90 -6.56 -24.61 -17.12
CA PHE A 90 -6.26 -23.20 -16.98
C PHE A 90 -7.50 -22.38 -16.61
N ASP A 91 -7.54 -21.85 -15.39
CA ASP A 91 -8.65 -21.02 -14.93
C ASP A 91 -8.53 -19.60 -15.50
N LEU A 92 -9.35 -19.34 -16.53
CA LEU A 92 -9.45 -18.02 -17.17
C LEU A 92 -9.90 -16.93 -16.18
N SER A 93 -10.72 -17.29 -15.19
CA SER A 93 -11.22 -16.34 -14.19
C SER A 93 -10.13 -15.94 -13.20
N LEU A 94 -9.31 -16.90 -12.75
CA LEU A 94 -8.17 -16.64 -11.89
C LEU A 94 -7.10 -15.84 -12.62
N ASN A 95 -6.82 -16.18 -13.88
CA ASN A 95 -5.85 -15.43 -14.69
C ASN A 95 -6.28 -13.97 -14.88
N GLU A 96 -7.57 -13.72 -15.15
CA GLU A 96 -8.07 -12.35 -15.26
C GLU A 96 -7.97 -11.60 -13.93
N GLN A 97 -8.23 -12.26 -12.79
CA GLN A 97 -8.00 -11.67 -11.46
C GLN A 97 -6.53 -11.32 -11.23
N VAL A 98 -5.61 -12.23 -11.58
CA VAL A 98 -4.16 -11.98 -11.48
C VAL A 98 -3.76 -10.78 -12.35
N ARG A 99 -4.29 -10.70 -13.57
CA ARG A 99 -4.02 -9.58 -14.48
C ARG A 99 -4.53 -8.26 -13.91
N GLN A 100 -5.76 -8.23 -13.38
CA GLN A 100 -6.32 -7.05 -12.73
C GLN A 100 -5.50 -6.62 -11.52
N LYS A 101 -5.08 -7.56 -10.68
CA LYS A 101 -4.24 -7.27 -9.51
C LYS A 101 -2.86 -6.77 -9.88
N TYR A 102 -2.28 -7.31 -10.96
CA TYR A 102 -1.02 -6.84 -11.49
C TYR A 102 -1.13 -5.40 -12.01
N GLN A 103 -2.19 -5.08 -12.75
CA GLN A 103 -2.46 -3.71 -13.19
C GLN A 103 -2.70 -2.75 -12.02
N GLU A 104 -3.48 -3.17 -11.02
CA GLU A 104 -3.69 -2.37 -9.79
C GLU A 104 -2.36 -2.10 -9.07
N TRP A 105 -1.48 -3.10 -9.00
CA TRP A 105 -0.16 -2.94 -8.41
C TRP A 105 0.72 -1.96 -9.19
N GLU A 106 0.70 -2.01 -10.53
CA GLU A 106 1.42 -1.06 -11.38
C GLU A 106 0.90 0.38 -11.18
N ASP A 107 -0.43 0.57 -11.20
CA ASP A 107 -1.06 1.87 -11.01
C ASP A 107 -0.72 2.47 -9.64
N GLN A 108 -0.77 1.67 -8.56
CA GLN A 108 -0.39 2.12 -7.22
C GLN A 108 1.10 2.44 -7.13
N THR A 109 1.95 1.67 -7.79
CA THR A 109 3.40 1.92 -7.81
C THR A 109 3.72 3.24 -8.49
N VAL A 110 3.10 3.51 -9.64
CA VAL A 110 3.23 4.79 -10.35
C VAL A 110 2.70 5.94 -9.51
N LYS A 111 1.53 5.77 -8.89
CA LYS A 111 0.92 6.78 -8.02
C LYS A 111 1.81 7.13 -6.83
N VAL A 112 2.39 6.13 -6.16
CA VAL A 112 3.32 6.35 -5.04
C VAL A 112 4.60 7.04 -5.53
N ALA A 113 5.14 6.66 -6.68
CA ALA A 113 6.32 7.31 -7.25
C ALA A 113 6.05 8.80 -7.58
N GLN A 114 4.88 9.10 -8.17
CA GLN A 114 4.44 10.47 -8.42
C GLN A 114 4.25 11.25 -7.12
N LEU A 115 3.56 10.68 -6.13
CA LEU A 115 3.37 11.30 -4.82
C LEU A 115 4.70 11.59 -4.13
N ARG A 116 5.67 10.68 -4.16
CA ARG A 116 7.01 10.90 -3.57
C ARG A 116 7.74 12.07 -4.23
N ARG A 117 7.52 12.31 -5.52
CA ARG A 117 8.16 13.41 -6.26
C ARG A 117 7.41 14.73 -6.11
N GLU A 118 6.09 14.70 -6.20
CA GLU A 118 5.25 15.90 -6.27
C GLU A 118 4.80 16.39 -4.90
N ALA A 119 4.51 15.49 -3.94
CA ALA A 119 3.99 15.90 -2.64
C ALA A 119 4.97 16.81 -1.88
N PRO A 120 6.29 16.54 -1.80
CA PRO A 120 7.22 17.44 -1.13
C PRO A 120 7.32 18.80 -1.82
N ARG A 121 7.24 18.84 -3.15
CA ARG A 121 7.28 20.09 -3.92
C ARG A 121 6.05 20.93 -3.65
N LYS A 122 4.85 20.36 -3.83
CA LYS A 122 3.58 21.04 -3.57
C LYS A 122 3.48 21.53 -2.14
N LEU A 123 3.94 20.73 -1.17
CA LEU A 123 3.93 21.12 0.24
C LEU A 123 4.88 22.30 0.49
N ARG A 124 6.10 22.27 -0.08
CA ARG A 124 7.02 23.40 0.01
C ARG A 124 6.45 24.66 -0.62
N ASP A 125 5.88 24.55 -1.82
CA ASP A 125 5.33 25.69 -2.56
C ASP A 125 4.17 26.34 -1.78
N VAL A 126 3.31 25.54 -1.13
CA VAL A 126 2.23 26.04 -0.27
C VAL A 126 2.80 26.80 0.93
N TYR A 127 3.72 26.20 1.70
CA TYR A 127 4.32 26.88 2.85
C TYR A 127 5.11 28.14 2.47
N GLU A 128 5.83 28.11 1.34
CA GLU A 128 6.57 29.26 0.83
C GLU A 128 5.62 30.38 0.40
N SER A 129 4.48 30.04 -0.24
CA SER A 129 3.46 31.03 -0.59
C SER A 129 2.80 31.68 0.62
N GLU A 130 2.42 30.90 1.65
CA GLU A 130 1.84 31.43 2.88
C GLU A 130 2.85 32.31 3.65
N ALA A 131 4.12 31.89 3.70
CA ALA A 131 5.18 32.69 4.31
C ALA A 131 5.40 34.02 3.56
N GLN A 132 5.34 34.01 2.22
CA GLN A 132 5.47 35.20 1.40
C GLN A 132 4.32 36.18 1.63
N GLU A 133 3.08 35.68 1.77
CA GLU A 133 1.91 36.51 2.08
C GLU A 133 2.04 37.19 3.44
N LEU A 134 2.47 36.45 4.47
CA LEU A 134 2.72 37.02 5.81
C LEU A 134 3.83 38.08 5.80
N LEU A 135 4.89 37.87 5.01
CA LEU A 135 5.95 38.86 4.84
C LEU A 135 5.44 40.11 4.14
N GLN A 136 4.58 39.98 3.12
CA GLN A 136 3.97 41.14 2.46
C GLN A 136 3.06 41.94 3.41
N GLU A 137 2.31 41.27 4.29
CA GLU A 137 1.50 41.94 5.30
C GLU A 137 2.37 42.66 6.34
N ALA A 138 3.45 42.03 6.78
CA ALA A 138 4.43 42.67 7.67
C ALA A 138 5.13 43.86 7.02
N ASP A 139 5.54 43.76 5.76
CA ASP A 139 6.15 44.85 4.98
C ASP A 139 5.15 46.01 4.82
N ALA A 140 3.88 45.73 4.56
CA ALA A 140 2.83 46.75 4.46
C ALA A 140 2.62 47.48 5.81
N LEU A 141 2.66 46.77 6.94
CA LEU A 141 2.61 47.37 8.27
C LEU A 141 3.85 48.24 8.53
N ILE A 142 5.05 47.76 8.23
CA ILE A 142 6.30 48.51 8.39
C ILE A 142 6.28 49.79 7.52
N GLU A 143 5.80 49.71 6.28
CA GLU A 143 5.67 50.88 5.40
C GLU A 143 4.65 51.88 5.97
N SER A 144 3.56 51.40 6.58
CA SER A 144 2.60 52.29 7.24
C SER A 144 3.20 53.05 8.43
N PHE A 145 3.94 52.38 9.31
CA PHE A 145 4.67 53.03 10.41
C PHE A 145 5.76 53.99 9.90
N SER A 146 6.47 53.62 8.83
CA SER A 146 7.52 54.47 8.24
C SER A 146 6.96 55.73 7.55
N ARG A 147 5.71 55.67 7.07
CA ARG A 147 4.99 56.84 6.53
C ARG A 147 4.44 57.73 7.64
N GLU A 148 4.00 57.15 8.76
CA GLU A 148 3.61 57.91 9.95
C GLU A 148 4.80 58.70 10.51
N ASP A 149 5.98 58.08 10.66
CA ASP A 149 7.20 58.76 11.12
C ASP A 149 7.71 59.88 10.17
N ASN A 150 7.55 59.71 8.84
CA ASN A 150 7.89 60.76 7.87
C ASN A 150 6.81 61.85 7.73
N SER A 151 5.58 61.59 8.16
CA SER A 151 4.51 62.60 8.22
C SER A 151 4.58 63.46 9.50
N SER A 152 5.38 63.04 10.48
CA SER A 152 5.72 63.78 11.70
C SER A 152 7.10 64.43 11.63
N LEU A 153 7.44 65.05 10.50
CA LEU A 153 8.41 66.15 10.49
C LEU A 153 7.69 67.46 10.18
N PRO A 154 6.91 68.03 11.12
CA PRO A 154 6.76 69.48 11.13
C PRO A 154 8.15 70.05 11.40
N ALA A 155 8.53 71.05 10.62
CA ALA A 155 9.65 71.90 10.95
C ALA A 155 9.51 72.35 12.41
N VAL A 156 10.41 71.88 13.28
CA VAL A 156 10.44 72.30 14.68
C VAL A 156 11.07 73.70 14.73
N GLU A 157 10.26 74.70 14.36
CA GLU A 157 10.37 76.02 14.96
C GLU A 157 9.80 75.92 16.38
N ASN A 158 10.69 76.10 17.35
CA ASN A 158 10.46 76.62 18.70
C ASN A 158 9.00 76.65 19.18
N ALA A 159 8.61 75.64 19.96
CA ALA A 159 7.54 75.79 20.94
C ALA A 159 7.88 74.96 22.17
N HIS A 160 8.42 75.63 23.20
CA HIS A 160 8.31 75.17 24.57
C HIS A 160 6.82 75.06 24.91
N GLY A 161 6.31 73.84 24.95
CA GLY A 161 5.06 73.50 25.60
C GLY A 161 5.35 72.35 26.53
N ASP A 162 5.39 72.63 27.84
CA ASP A 162 5.32 71.60 28.87
C ASP A 162 4.06 70.76 28.62
N LEU A 163 4.25 69.59 28.02
CA LEU A 163 3.30 68.50 28.19
C LEU A 163 3.64 67.90 29.56
N GLU A 164 3.02 68.44 30.62
CA GLU A 164 2.85 67.70 31.87
C GLU A 164 2.08 66.41 31.54
N MET A 165 2.80 65.38 31.09
CA MET A 165 2.27 64.02 31.09
C MET A 165 1.93 63.70 32.53
N ASP A 166 0.67 63.41 32.78
CA ASP A 166 0.16 63.06 34.10
C ASP A 166 0.69 61.66 34.46
N TRP A 167 1.91 61.60 34.97
CA TRP A 167 2.59 60.36 35.38
C TRP A 167 1.79 59.55 36.39
N SER A 168 0.89 60.23 37.12
CA SER A 168 -0.05 59.62 38.05
C SER A 168 -1.04 58.70 37.32
N SER A 169 -1.66 59.18 36.24
CA SER A 169 -2.65 58.39 35.47
C SER A 169 -1.99 57.21 34.75
N LEU A 170 -0.78 57.40 34.21
CA LEU A 170 -0.02 56.32 33.57
C LEU A 170 0.38 55.23 34.58
N HIS A 171 0.72 55.62 35.80
CA HIS A 171 1.04 54.68 36.87
C HIS A 171 -0.21 53.91 37.32
N GLU A 172 -1.35 54.59 37.44
CA GLU A 172 -2.64 53.97 37.74
C GLU A 172 -3.04 52.96 36.67
N ASP A 173 -2.96 53.32 35.38
CA ASP A 173 -3.27 52.42 34.26
C ASP A 173 -2.35 51.19 34.23
N TYR A 174 -1.05 51.40 34.48
CA TYR A 174 -0.09 50.30 34.56
C TYR A 174 -0.37 49.38 35.77
N SER A 175 -0.71 49.96 36.91
CA SER A 175 -1.08 49.20 38.11
C SER A 175 -2.36 48.39 37.90
N GLU A 176 -3.35 48.97 37.21
CA GLU A 176 -4.60 48.29 36.88
C GLU A 176 -4.35 47.14 35.90
N ALA A 177 -3.51 47.34 34.89
CA ALA A 177 -3.11 46.29 33.96
C ALA A 177 -2.42 45.12 34.66
N LEU A 178 -1.56 45.37 35.65
CA LEU A 178 -0.92 44.33 36.46
C LEU A 178 -1.93 43.56 37.33
N VAL A 179 -2.91 44.24 37.91
CA VAL A 179 -3.98 43.59 38.69
C VAL A 179 -4.85 42.72 37.79
N ARG A 180 -5.21 43.21 36.60
CA ARG A 180 -5.96 42.43 35.60
C ARG A 180 -5.17 41.20 35.15
N LEU A 181 -3.86 41.33 34.93
CA LEU A 181 -2.99 40.21 34.57
C LEU A 181 -2.91 39.16 35.68
N ALA A 182 -2.81 39.59 36.94
CA ALA A 182 -2.83 38.68 38.09
C ALA A 182 -4.18 37.94 38.19
N HIS A 183 -5.30 38.64 37.98
CA HIS A 183 -6.62 38.04 37.96
C HIS A 183 -6.76 36.99 36.86
N VAL A 184 -6.30 37.30 35.64
CA VAL A 184 -6.33 36.36 34.51
C VAL A 184 -5.49 35.11 34.81
N LYS A 185 -4.31 35.26 35.43
CA LYS A 185 -3.47 34.13 35.84
C LYS A 185 -4.21 33.17 36.79
N ASP A 186 -5.02 33.70 37.70
CA ASP A 186 -5.77 32.89 38.68
C ASP A 186 -7.05 32.27 38.09
N GLU A 187 -7.66 32.90 37.09
CA GLU A 187 -8.87 32.41 36.43
C GLU A 187 -8.60 31.41 35.30
N LEU A 188 -7.48 31.53 34.59
CA LEU A 188 -7.09 30.63 33.50
C LEU A 188 -7.11 29.14 33.90
N PRO A 189 -6.50 28.69 35.02
CA PRO A 189 -6.53 27.28 35.40
C PRO A 189 -7.94 26.83 35.80
N LYS A 190 -8.75 27.70 36.40
CA LYS A 190 -10.14 27.39 36.78
C LYS A 190 -11.03 27.21 35.56
N ASN A 191 -10.89 28.08 34.56
CA ASN A 191 -11.62 28.00 33.31
C ASN A 191 -11.20 26.77 32.49
N HIS A 192 -9.89 26.47 32.43
CA HIS A 192 -9.40 25.26 31.81
C HIS A 192 -9.95 23.97 32.48
N ALA A 193 -10.03 23.94 33.81
CA ALA A 193 -10.65 22.82 34.53
C ALA A 193 -12.16 22.72 34.26
N ARG A 194 -12.89 23.84 34.13
CA ARG A 194 -14.31 23.87 33.76
C ARG A 194 -14.54 23.35 32.34
N VAL A 195 -13.71 23.76 31.38
CA VAL A 195 -13.78 23.29 29.99
C VAL A 195 -13.53 21.78 29.93
N LYS A 196 -12.52 21.26 30.63
CA LYS A 196 -12.27 19.80 30.71
C LYS A 196 -13.46 19.03 31.30
N LYS A 197 -14.13 19.58 32.31
CA LYS A 197 -15.35 18.98 32.86
C LYS A 197 -16.50 18.98 31.85
N LEU A 198 -16.68 20.07 31.10
CA LEU A 198 -17.69 20.15 30.04
C LEU A 198 -17.38 19.17 28.91
N GLU A 199 -16.12 19.04 28.51
CA GLU A 199 -15.70 18.05 27.51
C GLU A 199 -16.00 16.62 27.98
N GLN A 200 -15.69 16.29 29.24
CA GLN A 200 -16.02 15.00 29.83
C GLN A 200 -17.54 14.76 29.88
N LEU A 201 -18.35 15.77 30.19
CA LEU A 201 -19.81 15.67 30.17
C LEU A 201 -20.35 15.48 28.75
N VAL A 202 -19.79 16.18 27.76
CA VAL A 202 -20.17 16.02 26.34
C VAL A 202 -19.81 14.62 25.84
N LEU A 203 -18.63 14.10 26.20
CA LEU A 203 -18.23 12.73 25.87
C LEU A 203 -19.13 11.70 26.55
N PHE A 204 -19.51 11.92 27.82
CA PHE A 204 -20.45 11.07 28.53
C PHE A 204 -21.82 11.06 27.85
N LEU A 205 -22.39 12.23 27.55
CA LEU A 205 -23.67 12.35 26.84
C LEU A 205 -23.64 11.69 25.47
N LYS A 206 -22.53 11.83 24.74
CA LYS A 206 -22.34 11.16 23.45
C LYS A 206 -22.29 9.63 23.61
N SER A 207 -21.62 9.13 24.65
CA SER A 207 -21.54 7.69 24.94
C SER A 207 -22.88 7.09 25.40
N GLU A 208 -23.71 7.83 26.16
CA GLU A 208 -25.06 7.39 26.51
C GLU A 208 -26.00 7.41 25.30
N LEU A 209 -25.84 8.39 24.39
CA LEU A 209 -26.62 8.45 23.15
C LEU A 209 -26.29 7.30 22.20
N ASP A 210 -25.01 6.91 22.11
CA ASP A 210 -24.54 5.81 21.26
C ASP A 210 -24.83 4.42 21.85
N SER A 211 -25.05 4.30 23.17
CA SER A 211 -25.43 3.04 23.85
C SER A 211 -26.94 2.83 24.02
N GLY A 212 -27.76 3.83 23.67
CA GLY A 212 -29.22 3.78 23.65
C GLY A 212 -29.85 3.37 22.31
N ARG A 213 -29.07 2.85 21.35
CA ARG A 213 -29.52 2.25 20.08
C ARG A 213 -29.17 0.77 20.03
#